data_AF-A0A3C1ZRQ4-F1
#
_entry.id   AF-A0A3C1ZRQ4-F1
#
_cell.length_a   1.000
_cell.length_b   1.000
_cell.length_c   1.000
_cell.angle_alpha   90.00
_cell.angle_beta   90.00
_cell.angle_gamma   90.00
#
_symmetry.space_group_name_H-M   'P 1'
#
loop_
_entity.id
_entity.type
_entity.pdbx_description
1 polymer ?
#
loop_
_entity_poly.entity_id
_entity_poly.type
_entity_poly.pdbx_seq_one_letter_code
_entity_poly.pdbx_strand_id
1 'polypeptide(L)'
;MDNLLLQITAGRGPAECAWVVAQVQKVLLAAAREAGYAVEIRQREPGPQAGTLNSVVVQLQGPEVKAWANSWQGTIQWVGQSPYRKYHKRKNWFVGVQMFAEATAKTGLAEHEVRYQFIRSGGPGGQHVNKVATAV
;
A
#
# COMPACT_ATOMS: atom_id res chain seq x y z
N MET A 1 19.30 6.13 -14.45
CA MET A 1 18.21 5.13 -14.47
C MET A 1 17.05 5.76 -13.74
N ASP A 2 15.87 5.73 -14.34
CA ASP A 2 14.71 6.37 -13.74
C ASP A 2 14.13 5.44 -12.68
N ASN A 3 13.81 6.03 -11.53
CA ASN A 3 13.19 5.35 -10.42
C ASN A 3 11.82 5.93 -10.15
N LEU A 4 10.90 5.05 -9.80
CA LEU A 4 9.51 5.41 -9.59
C LEU A 4 8.89 4.51 -8.52
N LEU A 5 7.97 5.08 -7.74
CA LEU A 5 7.16 4.35 -6.78
C LEU A 5 5.74 4.18 -7.32
N LEU A 6 5.25 2.95 -7.30
CA LEU A 6 3.85 2.61 -7.51
C LEU A 6 3.25 2.13 -6.19
N GLN A 7 2.18 2.80 -5.76
CA GLN A 7 1.38 2.38 -4.62
C GLN A 7 0.09 1.73 -5.11
N ILE A 8 -0.22 0.54 -4.59
CA ILE A 8 -1.51 -0.12 -4.78
C ILE A 8 -2.23 -0.07 -3.44
N THR A 9 -3.45 0.45 -3.41
CA THR A 9 -4.21 0.67 -2.16
C THR A 9 -5.65 0.21 -2.31
N ALA A 10 -6.14 -0.48 -1.28
CA ALA A 10 -7.55 -0.77 -1.12
C ALA A 10 -8.29 0.51 -0.71
N GLY A 11 -9.43 0.80 -1.35
CA GLY A 11 -10.35 1.82 -0.85
C GLY A 11 -10.97 1.41 0.49
N ARG A 12 -11.83 2.26 1.06
CA ARG A 12 -12.70 1.89 2.20
C ARG A 12 -13.73 0.86 1.73
N GLY A 13 -13.32 -0.39 1.71
CA GLY A 13 -14.06 -1.52 1.16
C GLY A 13 -13.94 -2.75 2.06
N PRO A 14 -14.65 -3.84 1.69
CA PRO A 14 -14.60 -5.07 2.46
C PRO A 14 -13.24 -5.77 2.29
N ALA A 15 -12.98 -6.81 3.09
CA ALA A 15 -11.69 -7.53 3.09
C ALA A 15 -11.29 -8.08 1.71
N GLU A 16 -12.24 -8.28 0.79
CA GLU A 16 -11.92 -8.64 -0.59
C GLU A 16 -11.09 -7.58 -1.32
N CYS A 17 -11.29 -6.29 -1.06
CA CYS A 17 -10.45 -5.24 -1.66
C CYS A 17 -8.99 -5.40 -1.20
N ALA A 18 -8.75 -5.68 0.08
CA ALA A 18 -7.41 -5.92 0.60
C ALA A 18 -6.78 -7.21 0.05
N TRP A 19 -7.60 -8.23 -0.22
CA TRP A 19 -7.14 -9.43 -0.95
C TRP A 19 -6.77 -9.11 -2.39
N VAL A 20 -7.56 -8.28 -3.08
CA VAL A 20 -7.27 -7.85 -4.45
C VAL A 20 -5.99 -7.04 -4.54
N VAL A 21 -5.66 -6.18 -3.57
CA VAL A 21 -4.35 -5.50 -3.53
C VAL A 21 -3.21 -6.53 -3.58
N ALA A 22 -3.30 -7.60 -2.79
CA ALA A 22 -2.29 -8.66 -2.79
C ALA A 22 -2.24 -9.44 -4.12
N GLN A 23 -3.36 -9.62 -4.81
CA GLN A 23 -3.36 -10.26 -6.14
C GLN A 23 -2.79 -9.33 -7.22
N VAL A 24 -3.25 -8.09 -7.28
CA VAL A 24 -2.77 -7.08 -8.22
C VAL A 24 -1.27 -6.84 -8.04
N GLN A 25 -0.78 -6.82 -6.80
CA GLN A 25 0.66 -6.79 -6.54
C GLN A 25 1.40 -7.91 -7.27
N LYS A 26 0.95 -9.16 -7.15
CA LYS A 26 1.64 -10.30 -7.79
C LYS A 26 1.68 -10.14 -9.32
N VAL A 27 0.57 -9.73 -9.91
CA VAL A 27 0.47 -9.50 -11.36
C VAL A 27 1.40 -8.36 -11.79
N LEU A 28 1.40 -7.25 -11.05
CA LEU A 28 2.27 -6.09 -11.33
C LEU A 28 3.75 -6.46 -11.23
N LEU A 29 4.16 -7.20 -10.18
CA LEU A 29 5.54 -7.65 -10.02
C LEU A 29 5.99 -8.58 -11.15
N ALA A 30 5.10 -9.47 -11.60
CA ALA A 30 5.40 -10.37 -12.72
C ALA A 30 5.55 -9.58 -14.03
N ALA A 31 4.58 -8.71 -14.34
CA ALA A 31 4.60 -7.88 -15.55
C ALA A 31 5.80 -6.93 -15.60
N ALA A 32 6.19 -6.35 -14.47
CA ALA A 32 7.37 -5.48 -14.39
C ALA A 32 8.67 -6.24 -14.66
N ARG A 33 8.83 -7.46 -14.13
CA ARG A 33 10.01 -8.29 -14.37
C ARG A 33 10.07 -8.78 -15.81
N GLU A 34 8.93 -9.16 -16.39
CA GLU A 34 8.83 -9.55 -17.80
C GLU A 34 9.20 -8.39 -18.74
N ALA A 35 8.82 -7.16 -18.38
CA ALA A 35 9.22 -5.95 -19.09
C ALA A 35 10.68 -5.51 -18.82
N GLY A 36 11.46 -6.27 -18.02
CA GLY A 36 12.88 -6.02 -17.78
C GLY A 36 13.20 -4.97 -16.71
N TYR A 37 12.23 -4.56 -15.89
CA TYR A 37 12.46 -3.62 -14.79
C TYR A 37 13.00 -4.32 -13.55
N ALA A 38 13.90 -3.64 -12.83
CA ALA A 38 14.25 -4.03 -11.47
C ALA A 38 13.14 -3.62 -10.51
N VAL A 39 12.76 -4.53 -9.61
CA VAL A 39 11.58 -4.36 -8.76
C VAL A 39 11.90 -4.63 -7.30
N GLU A 40 11.54 -3.70 -6.43
CA GLU A 40 11.73 -3.80 -4.99
C GLU A 40 10.44 -3.43 -4.25
N ILE A 41 10.11 -4.12 -3.16
CA ILE A 41 8.96 -3.76 -2.32
C ILE A 41 9.46 -2.87 -1.20
N ARG A 42 9.00 -1.62 -1.16
CA ARG A 42 9.42 -0.63 -0.16
C ARG A 42 8.60 -0.70 1.11
N GLN A 43 7.30 -0.89 0.98
CA GLN A 43 6.39 -0.91 2.13
C GLN A 43 5.23 -1.86 1.87
N ARG A 44 4.76 -2.52 2.92
CA ARG A 44 3.53 -3.31 2.94
C ARG A 44 2.72 -2.92 4.17
N GLU A 45 1.45 -2.62 3.96
CA GLU A 45 0.49 -2.46 5.03
C GLU A 45 -0.39 -3.71 5.08
N PRO A 46 -0.25 -4.56 6.11
CA PRO A 46 -1.07 -5.75 6.28
C PRO A 46 -2.55 -5.41 6.30
N GLY A 47 -3.35 -6.24 5.63
CA GLY A 47 -4.81 -6.14 5.69
C GLY A 47 -5.41 -6.85 6.90
N PRO A 48 -6.74 -6.78 7.08
CA PRO A 48 -7.43 -7.33 8.24
C PRO A 48 -7.40 -8.87 8.32
N GLN A 49 -6.99 -9.55 7.25
CA GLN A 49 -6.93 -11.00 7.17
C GLN A 49 -5.55 -11.47 6.68
N ALA A 50 -5.16 -12.69 7.06
CA ALA A 50 -3.89 -13.27 6.62
C ALA A 50 -3.77 -13.29 5.09
N GLY A 51 -2.64 -12.81 4.57
CA GLY A 51 -2.38 -12.75 3.13
C GLY A 51 -3.10 -11.62 2.39
N THR A 52 -3.77 -10.69 3.09
CA THR A 52 -4.34 -9.47 2.52
C THR A 52 -3.45 -8.26 2.79
N LEU A 53 -3.59 -7.22 1.97
CA LEU A 53 -2.85 -5.97 2.09
C LEU A 53 -3.80 -4.80 1.97
N ASN A 54 -3.76 -3.85 2.90
CA ASN A 54 -4.47 -2.58 2.72
C ASN A 54 -3.73 -1.72 1.69
N SER A 55 -2.41 -1.76 1.69
CA SER A 55 -1.57 -1.03 0.73
C SER A 55 -0.22 -1.73 0.52
N VAL A 56 0.40 -1.48 -0.63
CA VAL A 56 1.78 -1.86 -0.91
C VAL A 56 2.43 -0.80 -1.79
N VAL A 57 3.69 -0.47 -1.50
CA VAL A 57 4.52 0.41 -2.30
C VAL A 57 5.63 -0.40 -2.94
N VAL A 58 5.72 -0.33 -4.27
CA VAL A 58 6.71 -1.01 -5.10
C VAL A 58 7.56 0.03 -5.79
N GLN A 59 8.88 -0.10 -5.68
CA GLN A 59 9.84 0.65 -6.47
C GLN A 59 10.16 -0.10 -7.75
N LEU A 60 10.14 0.63 -8.85
CA LEU A 60 10.54 0.19 -10.18
C LEU A 60 11.73 1.02 -10.63
N GLN A 61 12.72 0.35 -11.22
CA GLN A 61 13.91 0.98 -11.77
C GLN A 61 14.19 0.44 -13.17
N GLY A 62 14.43 1.34 -14.11
CA GLY A 62 14.81 0.99 -15.48
C GLY A 62 14.57 2.12 -16.48
N PRO A 63 14.92 1.91 -17.75
CA PRO A 63 14.70 2.91 -18.80
C PRO A 63 13.21 3.10 -19.08
N GLU A 64 12.76 4.35 -19.23
CA GLU A 64 11.37 4.69 -19.59
C GLU A 64 10.28 4.13 -18.66
N VAL A 65 10.63 3.78 -17.42
CA VAL A 65 9.73 3.13 -16.45
C VAL A 65 8.43 3.91 -16.21
N LYS A 66 8.48 5.24 -16.34
CA LYS A 66 7.32 6.13 -16.20
C LYS A 66 6.24 5.87 -17.24
N ALA A 67 6.62 5.61 -18.49
CA ALA A 67 5.67 5.35 -19.57
C ALA A 67 4.92 4.03 -19.31
N TRP A 68 5.66 2.99 -18.90
CA TRP A 68 5.07 1.72 -18.51
C TRP A 68 4.17 1.86 -17.27
N ALA A 69 4.62 2.58 -16.24
CA ALA A 69 3.86 2.78 -15.00
C ALA A 69 2.57 3.58 -15.21
N ASN A 70 2.54 4.53 -16.16
CA ASN A 70 1.33 5.26 -16.54
C ASN A 70 0.20 4.33 -17.01
N SER A 71 0.53 3.20 -17.65
CA SER A 71 -0.48 2.21 -18.07
C SER A 71 -1.17 1.52 -16.89
N TRP A 72 -0.53 1.50 -15.72
CA TRP A 72 -1.06 0.91 -14.48
C TRP A 72 -1.76 1.93 -13.60
N GLN A 73 -1.57 3.22 -13.84
CA GLN A 73 -2.13 4.29 -13.01
C GLN A 73 -3.66 4.34 -13.13
N GLY A 74 -4.34 4.45 -12.00
CA GLY A 74 -5.80 4.60 -11.95
C GLY A 74 -6.48 3.54 -11.10
N THR A 75 -7.74 3.25 -11.41
CA THR A 75 -8.56 2.29 -10.66
C THR A 75 -8.60 0.95 -11.39
N ILE A 76 -8.24 -0.12 -10.69
CA ILE A 76 -8.34 -1.48 -11.21
C ILE A 76 -9.61 -2.13 -10.66
N GLN A 77 -10.44 -2.65 -11.58
CA GLN A 77 -11.58 -3.50 -11.24
C GLN A 77 -11.17 -4.97 -11.36
N TRP A 78 -11.17 -5.68 -10.24
CA TRP A 78 -11.04 -7.13 -10.20
C TRP A 78 -12.42 -7.78 -10.19
N VAL A 79 -12.66 -8.69 -11.14
CA VAL A 79 -13.90 -9.46 -11.24
C VAL A 79 -13.63 -10.90 -10.81
N GLY A 80 -14.21 -11.31 -9.68
CA GLY A 80 -14.05 -12.66 -9.15
C GLY A 80 -14.93 -12.91 -7.93
N GLN A 81 -15.24 -14.18 -7.66
CA GLN A 81 -16.00 -14.57 -6.48
C GLN A 81 -15.20 -14.25 -5.20
N SER A 82 -15.91 -13.81 -4.15
CA SER A 82 -15.26 -13.57 -2.86
C SER A 82 -14.68 -14.87 -2.29
N PRO A 83 -13.39 -14.89 -1.88
CA PRO A 83 -12.82 -16.02 -1.15
C PRO A 83 -13.37 -16.14 0.28
N TYR A 84 -13.95 -15.06 0.82
CA TYR A 84 -14.41 -14.98 2.22
C TYR A 84 -15.91 -15.19 2.36
N ARG A 85 -16.68 -14.81 1.34
CA ARG A 85 -18.15 -14.88 1.33
C ARG A 85 -18.62 -15.76 0.17
N LYS A 86 -18.53 -17.08 0.36
CA LYS A 86 -18.81 -18.09 -0.68
C LYS A 86 -20.17 -17.92 -1.37
N TYR A 87 -21.21 -17.55 -0.65
CA TYR A 87 -22.58 -17.43 -1.18
C TYR A 87 -22.98 -16.00 -1.61
N HIS A 88 -22.08 -15.03 -1.49
CA HIS A 88 -22.41 -13.64 -1.79
C HIS A 88 -22.33 -13.37 -3.31
N LYS A 89 -23.32 -12.67 -3.86
CA LYS A 89 -23.45 -12.47 -5.33
C LYS A 89 -22.47 -11.46 -5.93
N ARG A 90 -21.92 -10.54 -5.13
CA ARG A 90 -20.96 -9.52 -5.60
C ARG A 90 -19.65 -10.15 -6.07
N LYS A 91 -19.18 -9.71 -7.23
CA LYS A 91 -17.92 -10.15 -7.83
C LYS A 91 -16.95 -9.02 -8.19
N ASN A 92 -17.37 -7.76 -8.06
CA ASN A 92 -16.55 -6.60 -8.44
C ASN A 92 -15.89 -5.97 -7.22
N TRP A 93 -14.57 -5.87 -7.27
CA TRP A 93 -13.70 -5.30 -6.24
C TRP A 93 -12.80 -4.25 -6.88
N PHE A 94 -12.57 -3.14 -6.21
CA PHE A 94 -11.83 -2.01 -6.79
C PHE A 94 -10.65 -1.65 -5.90
N VAL A 95 -9.51 -1.38 -6.53
CA VAL A 95 -8.29 -0.89 -5.87
C VAL A 95 -7.71 0.27 -6.69
N GLY A 96 -7.03 1.19 -6.02
CA GLY A 96 -6.36 2.32 -6.65
C GLY A 96 -4.87 2.03 -6.84
N VAL A 97 -4.32 2.49 -7.96
CA VAL A 97 -2.89 2.51 -8.25
C VAL A 97 -2.47 3.96 -8.48
N GLN A 98 -1.48 4.40 -7.71
CA GLN A 98 -0.95 5.75 -7.77
C GLN A 98 0.56 5.72 -8.00
N MET A 99 1.02 6.68 -8.79
CA MET A 99 2.41 6.84 -9.16
C MET A 99 3.01 8.03 -8.43
N PHE A 100 4.22 7.84 -7.90
CA PHE A 100 4.99 8.87 -7.23
C PHE A 100 6.42 8.89 -7.78
N ALA A 101 6.96 10.08 -7.97
CA ALA A 101 8.39 10.25 -8.21
C ALA A 101 9.15 9.96 -6.92
N GLU A 102 10.30 9.29 -7.01
CA GLU A 102 11.19 9.16 -5.86
C GLU A 102 11.75 10.56 -5.52
N ALA A 103 11.57 11.00 -4.27
CA ALA A 103 12.01 12.33 -3.85
C ALA A 103 13.55 12.36 -3.79
N THR A 104 14.17 13.19 -4.63
CA THR A 104 15.63 13.39 -4.68
C THR A 104 16.12 14.45 -3.70
N ALA A 105 15.24 15.25 -3.11
CA ALA A 105 15.61 16.32 -2.20
C ALA A 105 15.39 15.92 -0.74
N LYS A 106 16.45 15.96 0.07
CA LYS A 106 16.31 16.19 1.52
C LYS A 106 15.82 17.63 1.70
N THR A 107 14.53 17.86 1.61
CA THR A 107 13.94 19.09 2.13
C THR A 107 14.24 19.09 3.63
N GLY A 108 15.04 20.05 4.08
CA GLY A 108 15.32 20.25 5.50
C GLY A 108 14.02 20.61 6.19
N LEU A 109 13.31 19.61 6.73
CA LEU A 109 12.18 19.83 7.61
C LEU A 109 12.73 20.54 8.85
N ALA A 110 12.34 21.79 9.04
CA ALA A 110 12.70 22.51 10.25
C ALA A 110 11.86 21.94 11.40
N GLU A 111 12.47 21.65 12.55
CA GLU A 111 11.80 20.98 13.67
C GLU A 111 10.52 21.67 14.14
N HIS A 112 10.40 22.98 13.94
CA HIS A 112 9.20 23.76 14.29
C HIS A 112 7.98 23.50 13.37
N GLU A 113 8.18 22.87 12.21
CA GLU A 113 7.11 22.47 11.29
C GLU A 113 6.50 21.12 11.68
N VAL A 114 7.18 20.35 12.54
CA VAL A 114 6.72 19.03 13.00
C VAL A 114 6.04 19.17 14.36
N ARG A 115 4.73 18.89 14.41
CA ARG A 115 4.01 18.77 15.68
C ARG A 115 3.95 17.32 16.13
N TYR A 116 4.68 16.99 17.18
CA TYR A 116 4.57 15.70 17.86
C TYR A 116 3.37 15.70 18.80
N GLN A 117 2.44 14.78 18.60
CA GLN A 117 1.30 14.60 19.50
C GLN A 117 1.37 13.22 20.14
N PHE A 118 1.57 13.18 21.45
CA PHE A 118 1.56 11.95 22.23
C PHE A 118 0.12 11.49 22.44
N ILE A 119 -0.25 10.36 21.83
CA ILE A 119 -1.50 9.67 22.13
C ILE A 119 -1.28 8.65 23.25
N ARG A 120 -2.17 8.65 24.24
CA ARG A 120 -2.18 7.59 25.27
C ARG A 120 -2.83 6.36 24.64
N SER A 121 -2.14 5.21 24.68
CA SER A 121 -2.73 3.92 24.34
C SER A 121 -3.85 3.61 25.34
N GLY A 122 -5.10 3.81 24.93
CA GLY A 122 -6.28 3.51 25.73
C GLY A 122 -6.50 2.00 25.85
N GLY A 123 -5.77 1.35 26.74
CA GLY A 123 -6.05 -0.01 27.21
C GLY A 123 -6.82 0.01 28.54
N PRO A 124 -7.66 -1.01 28.84
CA PRO A 124 -8.34 -1.11 30.13
C PRO A 124 -7.31 -1.17 31.27
N GLY A 125 -7.41 -0.22 32.20
CA GLY A 125 -6.40 0.11 33.18
C GLY A 125 -6.12 -0.99 34.21
N GLY A 126 -4.83 -1.24 34.44
CA GLY A 126 -4.30 -1.77 35.69
C GLY A 126 -3.48 -0.67 36.38
N GLN A 127 -3.43 -0.69 37.71
CA GLN A 127 -2.66 0.23 38.56
C GLN A 127 -1.14 0.01 38.43
N HIS A 128 -0.61 0.03 37.21
CA HIS A 128 0.82 0.14 36.92
C HIS A 128 1.08 0.57 35.45
N VAL A 129 0.09 1.16 34.76
CA VAL A 129 0.17 1.55 33.34
C VAL A 129 0.00 3.06 33.18
N ASN A 130 0.75 3.85 33.94
CA ASN A 130 0.68 5.33 33.88
C ASN A 130 2.05 6.01 33.95
N LYS A 131 3.12 5.39 33.44
CA LYS A 131 4.45 6.04 33.51
C LYS A 131 5.23 6.20 32.22
N VAL A 132 4.79 5.68 31.07
CA VAL A 132 5.53 5.93 29.82
C VAL A 132 4.56 6.09 28.66
N ALA A 133 4.55 7.27 28.05
CA ALA A 133 3.94 7.50 26.74
C ALA A 133 4.87 6.91 25.68
N THR A 134 4.60 5.69 25.24
CA THR A 134 5.45 4.95 24.29
C THR A 134 5.07 5.11 22.82
N ALA A 135 4.05 5.92 22.51
CA ALA A 135 3.67 6.21 21.12
C ALA A 135 4.19 7.61 20.74
N VAL A 136 5.17 7.62 19.83
CA VAL A 136 5.61 8.79 19.04
C VAL A 136 5.21 8.54 17.60
#